data_AF-A0A3D3X929-F1
#
_entry.id   AF-A0A3D3X929-F1
#
_cell.length_a   1.000
_cell.length_b   1.000
_cell.length_c   1.000
_cell.angle_alpha   90.00
_cell.angle_beta   90.00
_cell.angle_gamma   90.00
#
_symmetry.space_group_name_H-M   'P 1'
#
loop_
_entity.id
_entity.type
_entity.pdbx_description
1 polymer ?
#
loop_
_entity_poly.entity_id
_entity_poly.type
_entity_poly.pdbx_seq_one_letter_code
_entity_poly.pdbx_strand_id
1 'polypeptide(L)' 'MEVFQTQALILKTTVYRDKDIIVHFLTDKYGKKNGIFYGARSLRSAFRGMSEPFSQLGIEFAEKEHAEMITVRSAD' A
#
# COMPACT_ATOMS: atom_id res chain seq x y z
N MET A 1 17.17 -6.74 1.22
CA MET A 1 15.82 -6.17 1.23
C MET A 1 15.44 -6.03 2.68
N GLU A 2 15.44 -4.81 3.19
CA GLU A 2 14.98 -4.54 4.55
C GLU A 2 13.46 -4.53 4.58
N VAL A 3 12.90 -4.94 5.72
CA VAL A 3 11.46 -4.95 5.97
C VAL A 3 11.15 -3.87 6.99
N PHE A 4 10.16 -3.05 6.67
CA PHE A 4 9.76 -1.88 7.45
C PHE A 4 8.32 -2.03 7.91
N GLN A 5 8.03 -1.47 9.09
CA GLN A 5 6.68 -1.41 9.65
C GLN A 5 6.37 0.01 10.14
N THR A 6 5.21 0.52 9.77
CA THR A 6 4.76 1.89 10.11
C THR A 6 3.26 2.01 10.00
N GLN A 7 2.70 3.00 10.70
CA GLN A 7 1.37 3.51 10.38
C GLN A 7 1.45 4.34 9.08
N ALA A 8 0.36 4.29 8.32
CA ALA A 8 0.26 4.98 7.05
C ALA A 8 -1.17 5.45 6.77
N LEU A 9 -1.29 6.64 6.19
CA LEU A 9 -2.52 7.20 5.64
C LEU A 9 -2.55 6.99 4.14
N ILE A 10 -3.66 6.48 3.60
CA ILE A 10 -3.87 6.44 2.16
C ILE A 10 -4.18 7.84 1.64
N LEU A 11 -3.34 8.34 0.73
CA LEU A 11 -3.55 9.62 0.06
C LEU A 11 -4.42 9.47 -1.18
N LYS A 12 -4.21 8.40 -1.95
CA LYS A 12 -4.87 8.15 -3.23
C LYS A 12 -4.78 6.68 -3.59
N THR A 13 -5.81 6.17 -4.26
CA THR A 13 -5.77 4.89 -4.98
C THR A 13 -6.06 5.08 -6.46
N THR A 14 -5.38 4.31 -7.31
CA THR A 14 -5.57 4.34 -8.78
C THR A 14 -5.65 2.92 -9.29
N VAL A 15 -6.62 2.63 -10.16
CA VAL A 15 -6.71 1.31 -10.82
C VAL A 15 -5.44 1.07 -11.65
N TYR A 16 -4.81 -0.08 -11.46
CA TYR A 16 -3.57 -0.45 -12.16
C TYR A 16 -3.80 -1.55 -13.19
N ARG A 17 -4.51 -2.60 -12.79
CA ARG A 17 -4.94 -3.73 -13.63
C ARG A 17 -6.36 -4.10 -13.26
N ASP A 18 -6.89 -5.15 -13.89
CA ASP A 18 -8.25 -5.62 -13.61
C ASP A 18 -8.51 -5.82 -12.11
N LYS A 19 -7.56 -6.45 -11.39
CA LYS A 19 -7.74 -6.75 -9.96
C LYS A 19 -6.87 -5.92 -9.02
N ASP A 20 -5.92 -5.16 -9.54
CA ASP A 20 -4.87 -4.51 -8.76
C ASP A 20 -5.03 -3.00 -8.75
N ILE A 21 -4.60 -2.37 -7.66
CA ILE A 21 -4.57 -0.90 -7.52
C ILE A 21 -3.19 -0.45 -7.06
N ILE A 22 -2.79 0.74 -7.52
CA ILE A 22 -1.70 1.50 -6.92
C ILE A 22 -2.26 2.28 -5.73
N VAL A 23 -1.53 2.26 -4.62
CA VAL A 23 -1.86 2.98 -3.40
C VAL A 23 -0.71 3.92 -3.05
N HIS A 24 -1.05 5.17 -2.77
CA HIS A 24 -0.11 6.19 -2.32
C HIS A 24 -0.27 6.38 -0.81
N PHE A 25 0.80 6.12 -0.06
CA PHE A 25 0.83 6.22 1.39
C PHE A 25 1.58 7.47 1.83
N LEU A 26 1.07 8.15 2.84
CA LEU A 26 1.88 8.96 3.72
C LEU A 26 2.19 8.12 4.95
N THR A 27 3.46 7.81 5.17
CA THR A 27 3.89 7.03 6.33
C THR A 27 4.44 7.92 7.42
N ASP A 28 4.24 7.52 8.68
CA ASP A 28 4.71 8.29 9.84
C ASP A 28 6.25 8.41 9.88
N LYS A 29 6.96 7.34 9.47
CA LYS A 29 8.43 7.25 9.64
C LYS A 29 9.24 7.38 8.36
N TYR A 30 8.65 7.06 7.20
CA TYR A 30 9.39 6.88 5.94
C TYR A 30 8.90 7.83 4.84
N GLY A 31 8.12 8.86 5.20
CA GLY A 31 7.55 9.82 4.28
C GLY A 31 6.56 9.21 3.30
N LYS A 32 6.50 9.76 2.09
CA LYS A 32 5.60 9.26 1.04
C LYS A 32 6.12 7.97 0.42
N LYS A 33 5.29 6.94 0.33
CA LYS A 33 5.58 5.67 -0.36
C LYS A 33 4.47 5.33 -1.35
N ASN A 34 4.79 4.60 -2.41
CA ASN A 34 3.80 4.09 -3.37
C ASN A 34 3.91 2.57 -3.42
N GLY A 35 2.80 1.86 -3.39
CA GLY A 35 2.78 0.41 -3.44
C GLY A 35 1.64 -0.12 -4.30
N ILE A 36 1.62 -1.43 -4.52
CA ILE A 36 0.53 -2.11 -5.20
C ILE A 36 -0.17 -3.02 -4.20
N PHE A 37 -1.49 -2.87 -4.08
CA PHE A 37 -2.33 -3.87 -3.45
C PHE A 37 -2.83 -4.83 -4.53
N TYR A 38 -2.17 -5.99 -4.61
CA TYR A 38 -2.54 -7.03 -5.56
C TYR A 38 -3.89 -7.65 -5.20
N GLY A 39 -4.76 -7.83 -6.18
CA GLY A 39 -6.08 -8.41 -5.98
C GLY A 39 -7.03 -7.54 -5.18
N ALA A 40 -6.72 -6.26 -4.89
CA ALA A 40 -7.56 -5.34 -4.10
C ALA A 40 -9.01 -5.26 -4.59
N ARG A 41 -9.24 -5.35 -5.90
CA ARG A 41 -10.59 -5.25 -6.49
C ARG A 41 -11.31 -6.60 -6.57
N SER A 42 -10.68 -7.70 -6.18
CA SER A 42 -11.32 -9.02 -6.17
C SER A 42 -12.42 -9.11 -5.10
N LEU A 43 -13.38 -10.01 -5.28
CA LEU A 43 -14.51 -10.18 -4.35
C LEU A 43 -14.09 -10.67 -2.96
N ARG A 44 -12.97 -11.38 -2.87
CA ARG A 44 -12.44 -11.95 -1.62
C ARG A 44 -11.21 -11.21 -1.09
N SER A 45 -10.98 -9.98 -1.56
CA SER A 45 -9.78 -9.22 -1.18
C SER A 45 -9.88 -8.72 0.26
N ALA A 46 -8.83 -8.96 1.06
CA ALA A 46 -8.66 -8.30 2.35
C ALA A 46 -8.52 -6.77 2.18
N PHE A 47 -8.01 -6.31 1.04
CA PHE A 47 -7.70 -4.90 0.82
C PHE A 47 -8.88 -4.05 0.35
N ARG A 48 -10.00 -4.66 -0.06
CA ARG A 48 -11.13 -3.95 -0.70
C ARG A 48 -11.69 -2.80 0.13
N GLY A 49 -11.81 -2.97 1.45
CA GLY A 49 -12.31 -1.92 2.36
C GLY A 49 -11.21 -0.99 2.88
N MET A 50 -9.95 -1.44 2.88
CA MET A 50 -8.82 -0.65 3.38
C MET A 50 -8.33 0.36 2.34
N SER A 51 -8.60 0.15 1.05
CA SER A 51 -8.10 0.95 -0.08
C SER A 51 -8.82 2.27 -0.35
N GLU A 52 -9.58 2.78 0.62
CA GLU A 52 -10.22 4.10 0.53
C GLU A 52 -9.23 5.21 0.88
N PRO A 53 -9.26 6.36 0.16
CA PRO A 53 -8.51 7.54 0.59
C PRO A 53 -8.86 7.95 2.02
N PHE A 54 -7.84 8.41 2.73
CA PHE A 54 -7.86 8.83 4.14
C PHE A 54 -8.09 7.70 5.16
N SER A 55 -8.13 6.44 4.72
CA SER A 55 -7.98 5.31 5.63
C SER A 55 -6.57 5.28 6.22
N GLN A 56 -6.50 5.11 7.53
CA GLN A 56 -5.26 4.85 8.24
C GLN A 56 -5.13 3.35 8.50
N LEU A 57 -3.93 2.80 8.27
CA LEU A 57 -3.63 1.39 8.46
C LEU A 57 -2.18 1.18 8.88
N GLY A 58 -1.89 0.05 9.53
CA GLY A 58 -0.54 -0.48 9.66
C GLY A 58 -0.10 -1.08 8.33
N ILE A 59 1.14 -0.82 7.91
CA ILE A 59 1.74 -1.50 6.74
C ILE A 59 3.06 -2.18 7.11
N GLU A 60 3.25 -3.38 6.57
CA GLU A 60 4.57 -4.00 6.42
C GLU A 60 4.98 -3.94 4.95
N PHE A 61 6.18 -3.44 4.66
CA PHE A 61 6.68 -3.38 3.30
C PHE A 61 8.17 -3.67 3.19
N ALA A 62 8.59 -4.09 1.99
CA ALA A 62 9.98 -4.18 1.62
C ALA A 62 10.32 -3.12 0.56
N GLU A 63 11.48 -2.52 0.69
CA GLU A 63 11.99 -1.52 -0.25
C GLU A 63 13.31 -2.00 -0.88
N LYS A 64 13.45 -1.72 -2.18
CA LYS A 64 14.72 -1.84 -2.90
C LYS A 64 15.30 -0.44 -3.05
N GLU A 65 16.62 -0.35 -2.98
CA GLU A 65 17.34 0.90 -3.21
C GLU A 65 16.93 1.50 -4.56
N HIS A 66 16.58 2.79 -4.57
CA HIS A 66 16.11 3.56 -5.74
C HIS A 66 14.77 3.12 -6.38
N ALA A 67 13.99 2.24 -5.74
CA ALA A 67 12.67 1.88 -6.27
C ALA A 67 11.59 2.93 -5.94
N GLU A 68 10.79 3.33 -6.92
CA GLU A 68 9.62 4.21 -6.71
C GLU A 68 8.44 3.49 -6.04
N MET A 69 8.43 2.16 -6.12
CA MET A 69 7.37 1.29 -5.62
C MET A 69 7.91 0.37 -4.52
N ILE A 70 7.22 0.36 -3.38
CA ILE A 70 7.41 -0.60 -2.29
C ILE A 70 6.64 -1.89 -2.55
N THR A 71 7.16 -3.00 -2.05
CA THR A 71 6.43 -4.27 -2.00
C THR A 71 5.66 -4.32 -0.69
N VAL A 72 4.34 -4.15 -0.76
CA VAL A 72 3.46 -4.34 0.41
C VAL A 72 3.37 -5.82 0.74
N ARG A 73 3.64 -6.17 1.99
CA ARG A 73 3.59 -7.54 2.52
C ARG A 73 2.31 -7.79 3.32
N SER A 74 1.92 -6.83 4.16
CA SER A 74 0.66 -6.85 4.91
C SER A 74 0.13 -5.45 5.13
N ALA A 75 -1.17 -5.37 5.41
CA ALA A 75 -1.86 -4.14 5.78
C ALA A 75 -3.02 -4.49 6.73
N ASP A 76 -3.19 -3.76 7.83
CA ASP A 76 -4.21 -4.00 8.86
C ASP A 76 -4.79 -2.72 9.49
#